data_AF-A0A953M762-F1
#
_entry.id   AF-A0A953M762-F1
#
_cell.length_a   1.000
_cell.length_b   1.000
_cell.length_c   1.000
_cell.angle_alpha   90.00
_cell.angle_beta   90.00
_cell.angle_gamma   90.00
#
_symmetry.space_group_name_H-M   'P 1'
#
loop_
_entity.id
_entity.type
_entity.pdbx_description
1 polymer ?
#
loop_
_entity_poly.entity_id
_entity_poly.type
_entity_poly.pdbx_seq_one_letter_code
_entity_poly.pdbx_strand_id
1 'polypeptide(L)'
;MLNKAARRSLLSIVSLVVLPCITACAGGPGHPRTIAIDGELDEWRGGVVTVADADTVFFRFSPGEAGTLQANDETTRLVFDLDDDPATGKRLDGPPDVGTLGVDLEIMFSPPLNEIDPGAAQRVINRRIQRGEPASPFTSGMTVLRHENGVMTRHSHADVGFMASPTYAAEWFEAKLDRHAPALAGTGLDRAGSARGIVLITDGHGGVARYSDPFVFVLPEPGVARPATAGVPDQPEGTIRVLSMNVLRGKPIAEPAPFARLIAAIRPDVILFQEADDMTTESLEAWLSGYVGPLPGKHEWAESVQ
;
A
#
# COMPACT_ATOMS: atom_id res chain seq x y z
N MET A 1 26.00 -28.00 -39.25
CA MET A 1 25.33 -28.95 -38.34
C MET A 1 26.34 -29.48 -37.35
N LEU A 2 26.38 -28.93 -36.13
CA LEU A 2 27.01 -29.55 -34.96
C LEU A 2 26.47 -28.86 -33.71
N ASN A 3 25.78 -29.65 -32.89
CA ASN A 3 24.98 -29.27 -31.73
C ASN A 3 25.84 -28.68 -30.61
N LYS A 4 25.48 -27.48 -30.15
CA LYS A 4 25.90 -26.92 -28.85
C LYS A 4 24.86 -27.32 -27.82
N ALA A 5 25.11 -28.42 -27.13
CA ALA A 5 24.28 -28.90 -26.03
C ALA A 5 24.78 -28.36 -24.68
N ALA A 6 23.82 -27.87 -23.90
CA ALA A 6 23.74 -27.90 -22.45
C ALA A 6 24.87 -27.25 -21.63
N ARG A 7 24.74 -25.95 -21.34
CA ARG A 7 25.20 -25.40 -20.06
C ARG A 7 24.13 -25.67 -19.01
N ARG A 8 24.39 -26.62 -18.11
CA ARG A 8 23.65 -26.80 -16.87
C ARG A 8 24.02 -25.65 -15.93
N SER A 9 23.08 -24.75 -15.66
CA SER A 9 23.19 -23.81 -14.54
C SER A 9 23.00 -24.59 -13.24
N LEU A 10 24.01 -24.55 -12.37
CA LEU A 10 23.88 -24.96 -10.98
C LEU A 10 22.93 -23.99 -10.28
N LEU A 11 21.73 -24.46 -9.96
CA LEU A 11 20.86 -23.84 -8.97
C LEU A 11 21.56 -24.01 -7.60
N SER A 12 22.15 -22.95 -7.08
CA SER A 12 22.59 -22.93 -5.68
C SER A 12 21.35 -22.70 -4.81
N ILE A 13 20.80 -23.78 -4.27
CA ILE A 13 19.81 -23.71 -3.19
C ILE A 13 20.60 -23.34 -1.93
N VAL A 14 20.60 -22.06 -1.57
CA VAL A 14 21.01 -21.63 -0.24
C VAL A 14 19.86 -21.96 0.69
N SER A 15 19.92 -23.12 1.36
CA SER A 15 19.04 -23.41 2.49
C SER A 15 19.46 -22.52 3.66
N LEU A 16 18.72 -21.43 3.87
CA LEU A 16 18.80 -20.64 5.09
C LEU A 16 18.17 -21.47 6.21
N VAL A 17 19.00 -22.00 7.12
CA VAL A 17 18.52 -22.62 8.36
C VAL A 17 18.16 -21.48 9.31
N VAL A 18 16.87 -21.18 9.46
CA VAL A 18 16.35 -20.25 10.46
C VAL A 18 15.85 -21.05 11.67
N LEU A 19 16.20 -20.56 12.87
CA LEU A 19 15.81 -21.10 14.16
C LEU A 19 14.28 -21.25 14.30
N PRO A 20 13.80 -22.20 15.11
CA PRO A 20 12.38 -22.39 15.36
C PRO A 20 11.73 -21.11 15.91
N CYS A 21 10.54 -20.80 15.38
CA CYS A 21 9.62 -19.79 15.91
C CYS A 21 9.55 -19.86 17.44
N ILE A 22 10.12 -18.85 18.10
CA ILE A 22 9.85 -18.61 19.51
C ILE A 22 8.41 -18.11 19.56
N THR A 23 7.53 -18.97 20.08
CA THR A 23 6.18 -18.64 20.50
C THR A 23 6.25 -17.35 21.30
N ALA A 24 5.55 -16.30 20.85
CA ALA A 24 5.47 -15.02 21.53
C ALA A 24 4.85 -15.24 22.92
N CYS A 25 5.71 -15.46 23.92
CA CYS A 25 5.31 -15.45 25.31
C CYS A 25 4.90 -14.02 25.65
N ALA A 26 3.66 -13.87 26.10
CA ALA A 26 3.09 -12.64 26.64
C ALA A 26 4.09 -11.94 27.56
N GLY A 27 4.74 -10.89 27.04
CA GLY A 27 5.54 -9.98 27.85
C GLY A 27 4.63 -9.30 28.87
N GLY A 28 5.09 -9.21 30.11
CA GLY A 28 4.37 -8.58 31.22
C GLY A 28 3.91 -7.14 30.94
N PRO A 29 3.16 -6.52 31.87
CA PRO A 29 2.43 -5.27 31.67
C PRO A 29 3.36 -4.04 31.63
N GLY A 30 4.31 -4.02 30.71
CA GLY A 30 4.80 -2.77 30.15
C GLY A 30 3.73 -2.29 29.19
N HIS A 31 3.26 -1.06 29.37
CA HIS A 31 2.31 -0.43 28.45
C HIS A 31 2.72 -0.74 27.00
N PRO A 32 1.78 -1.19 26.14
CA PRO A 32 2.09 -1.38 24.73
C PRO A 32 2.69 -0.06 24.23
N ARG A 33 3.94 -0.10 23.77
CA ARG A 33 4.51 1.04 23.06
C ARG A 33 3.63 1.22 21.84
N THR A 34 3.05 2.41 21.70
CA THR A 34 2.32 2.80 20.50
C THR A 34 3.27 2.66 19.32
N ILE A 35 2.86 1.91 18.30
CA ILE A 35 3.60 1.80 17.05
C ILE A 35 3.23 3.01 16.18
N ALA A 36 4.22 3.82 15.83
CA ALA A 36 4.14 4.93 14.90
C ALA A 36 4.61 4.49 13.51
N ILE A 37 3.77 4.67 12.48
CA ILE A 37 4.15 4.39 11.09
C ILE A 37 4.91 5.61 10.53
N ASP A 38 6.20 5.70 10.81
CA ASP A 38 7.09 6.80 10.43
C ASP A 38 8.38 6.37 9.68
N GLY A 39 8.60 5.05 9.57
CA GLY A 39 9.73 4.44 8.89
C GLY A 39 10.88 4.07 9.83
N GLU A 40 10.78 4.38 11.13
CA GLU A 40 11.74 3.99 12.15
C GLU A 40 11.28 2.69 12.84
N LEU A 41 12.21 1.75 13.07
CA LEU A 41 11.85 0.42 13.57
C LEU A 41 12.19 0.18 15.04
N ASP A 42 12.63 1.21 15.76
CA ASP A 42 13.15 1.11 17.13
C ASP A 42 12.09 0.71 18.16
N GLU A 43 10.82 0.96 17.85
CA GLU A 43 9.66 0.58 18.65
C GLU A 43 9.29 -0.92 18.51
N TRP A 44 9.74 -1.57 17.44
CA TRP A 44 9.48 -2.97 17.19
C TRP A 44 10.39 -3.85 18.06
N ARG A 45 9.78 -4.69 18.91
CA ARG A 45 10.53 -5.69 19.68
C ARG A 45 11.24 -6.68 18.74
N GLY A 46 12.46 -7.10 19.09
CA GLY A 46 13.26 -8.01 18.27
C GLY A 46 12.49 -9.27 17.86
N GLY A 47 12.47 -9.56 16.57
CA GLY A 47 11.78 -10.73 15.99
C GLY A 47 10.26 -10.61 15.83
N VAL A 48 9.62 -9.59 16.40
CA VAL A 48 8.17 -9.36 16.20
C VAL A 48 7.96 -8.72 14.84
N VAL A 49 7.13 -9.32 13.99
CA VAL A 49 6.78 -8.79 12.67
C VAL A 49 5.34 -8.29 12.59
N THR A 50 4.52 -8.59 13.60
CA THR A 50 3.11 -8.18 13.64
C THR A 50 2.68 -7.93 15.07
N VAL A 51 1.90 -6.87 15.27
CA VAL A 51 1.23 -6.51 16.53
C VAL A 51 -0.17 -6.06 16.17
N ALA A 52 -1.18 -6.57 16.88
CA ALA A 52 -2.56 -6.12 16.70
C ALA A 52 -3.10 -5.59 18.02
N ASP A 53 -3.85 -4.50 17.94
CA ASP A 53 -4.69 -4.02 19.02
C ASP A 53 -6.17 -4.09 18.61
N ALA A 54 -7.04 -3.47 19.40
CA ALA A 54 -8.49 -3.48 19.20
C ALA A 54 -8.93 -2.79 17.89
N ASP A 55 -8.10 -1.91 17.32
CA ASP A 55 -8.44 -1.00 16.23
C ASP A 55 -7.56 -1.21 14.99
N THR A 56 -6.32 -1.68 15.15
CA THR A 56 -5.32 -1.69 14.08
C THR A 56 -4.45 -2.94 14.15
N VAL A 57 -4.10 -3.47 12.98
CA VAL A 57 -3.01 -4.44 12.82
C VAL A 57 -1.81 -3.70 12.26
N PHE A 58 -0.71 -3.72 12.99
CA PHE A 58 0.59 -3.22 12.58
C PHE A 58 1.46 -4.38 12.17
N PHE A 59 2.24 -4.22 11.10
CA PHE A 59 3.26 -5.20 10.75
C PHE A 59 4.47 -4.53 10.11
N ARG A 60 5.63 -5.17 10.26
CA ARG A 60 6.83 -4.83 9.50
C ARG A 60 7.23 -5.99 8.61
N PHE A 61 7.79 -5.66 7.47
CA PHE A 61 8.18 -6.62 6.44
C PHE A 61 9.43 -6.17 5.70
N SER A 62 10.10 -7.13 5.07
CA SER A 62 11.24 -6.89 4.21
C SER A 62 11.02 -7.61 2.88
N PRO A 63 11.23 -6.96 1.73
CA PRO A 63 11.26 -7.64 0.44
C PRO A 63 12.54 -8.47 0.20
N GLY A 64 13.43 -8.53 1.21
CA GLY A 64 14.69 -9.27 1.21
C GLY A 64 15.91 -8.44 0.81
N GLU A 65 15.71 -7.32 0.11
CA GLU A 65 16.77 -6.42 -0.35
C GLU A 65 16.33 -4.96 -0.22
N ALA A 66 17.28 -4.03 -0.13
CA ALA A 66 16.98 -2.61 -0.11
C ALA A 66 16.39 -2.17 -1.47
N GLY A 67 15.19 -1.58 -1.46
CA GLY A 67 14.55 -1.13 -2.69
C GLY A 67 13.32 -0.30 -2.41
N THR A 68 12.71 0.31 -3.44
CA THR A 68 11.42 0.96 -3.30
C THR A 68 10.29 -0.07 -3.45
N LEU A 69 9.20 0.11 -2.70
CA LEU A 69 8.00 -0.73 -2.88
C LEU A 69 7.32 -0.46 -4.23
N GLN A 70 7.34 0.79 -4.67
CA GLN A 70 6.70 1.25 -5.90
C GLN A 70 7.73 1.56 -6.98
N ALA A 71 7.24 1.59 -8.23
CA ALA A 71 8.04 1.79 -9.44
C ALA A 71 9.16 0.76 -9.63
N ASN A 72 8.91 -0.48 -9.21
CA ASN A 72 9.84 -1.60 -9.30
C ASN A 72 9.46 -2.55 -10.47
N ASP A 73 10.40 -3.35 -10.94
CA ASP A 73 10.20 -4.41 -11.95
C ASP A 73 9.88 -5.79 -11.32
N GLU A 74 9.65 -5.78 -10.02
CA GLU A 74 9.05 -6.86 -9.25
C GLU A 74 7.85 -6.31 -8.45
N THR A 75 6.91 -7.19 -8.13
CA THR A 75 5.77 -6.85 -7.28
C THR A 75 6.02 -7.37 -5.88
N THR A 76 6.00 -6.48 -4.89
CA THR A 76 5.90 -6.88 -3.48
C THR A 76 4.43 -7.11 -3.13
N ARG A 77 4.09 -8.31 -2.68
CA ARG A 77 2.75 -8.70 -2.25
C ARG A 77 2.75 -9.00 -0.76
N LEU A 78 1.82 -8.39 -0.04
CA LEU A 78 1.45 -8.77 1.31
C LEU A 78 0.16 -9.56 1.21
N VAL A 79 0.23 -10.81 1.63
CA VAL A 79 -0.85 -11.78 1.45
C VAL A 79 -1.32 -12.20 2.83
N PHE A 80 -2.61 -12.12 3.10
CA PHE A 80 -3.19 -12.45 4.39
C PHE A 80 -4.35 -13.43 4.27
N ASP A 81 -4.32 -14.41 5.16
CA ASP A 81 -5.43 -15.28 5.54
C ASP A 81 -5.90 -14.77 6.90
N LEU A 82 -6.99 -14.00 6.87
CA LEU A 82 -7.43 -13.15 7.97
C LEU A 82 -8.38 -13.88 8.93
N ASP A 83 -8.87 -15.05 8.53
CA ASP A 83 -9.75 -15.89 9.33
C ASP A 83 -9.11 -17.21 9.80
N ASP A 84 -7.86 -17.48 9.38
CA ASP A 84 -7.07 -18.70 9.62
C ASP A 84 -7.78 -19.96 9.11
N ASP A 85 -8.67 -19.82 8.11
CA ASP A 85 -9.34 -20.91 7.45
C ASP A 85 -8.78 -21.11 6.03
N PRO A 86 -7.97 -22.15 5.80
CA PRO A 86 -7.45 -22.38 4.46
C PRO A 86 -8.57 -22.66 3.44
N ALA A 87 -9.78 -23.03 3.85
CA ALA A 87 -10.89 -23.27 2.93
C ALA A 87 -11.52 -21.99 2.37
N THR A 88 -11.24 -20.80 2.93
CA THR A 88 -11.74 -19.50 2.46
C THR A 88 -10.74 -18.83 1.51
N GLY A 89 -11.12 -17.68 0.97
CA GLY A 89 -10.24 -16.88 0.12
C GLY A 89 -9.76 -17.52 -1.20
N LYS A 90 -8.63 -17.00 -1.70
CA LYS A 90 -7.92 -17.45 -2.90
C LYS A 90 -6.78 -18.39 -2.51
N ARG A 91 -6.62 -19.48 -3.26
CA ARG A 91 -5.40 -20.30 -3.20
C ARG A 91 -4.32 -19.70 -4.09
N LEU A 92 -3.11 -19.59 -3.57
CA LEU A 92 -1.96 -19.16 -4.34
C LEU A 92 -1.14 -20.36 -4.80
N ASP A 93 -0.73 -20.31 -6.06
CA ASP A 93 0.30 -21.20 -6.56
C ASP A 93 1.66 -20.75 -6.01
N GLY A 94 2.49 -21.70 -5.57
CA GLY A 94 3.80 -21.37 -5.03
C GLY A 94 4.44 -22.50 -4.23
N PRO A 95 5.49 -22.18 -3.47
CA PRO A 95 6.06 -23.08 -2.46
C PRO A 95 5.00 -23.64 -1.50
N PRO A 96 5.24 -24.81 -0.88
CA PRO A 96 4.25 -25.47 -0.03
C PRO A 96 3.61 -24.56 1.04
N ASP A 97 4.41 -23.69 1.65
CA ASP A 97 3.95 -22.80 2.71
C ASP A 97 2.95 -21.75 2.20
N VAL A 98 3.17 -21.23 0.99
CA VAL A 98 2.27 -20.27 0.31
C VAL A 98 0.92 -20.93 -0.01
N GLY A 99 0.95 -22.17 -0.49
CA GLY A 99 -0.26 -22.92 -0.87
C GLY A 99 -1.16 -23.31 0.30
N THR A 100 -0.69 -23.15 1.54
CA THR A 100 -1.48 -23.49 2.74
C THR A 100 -2.51 -22.43 3.11
N LEU A 101 -2.37 -21.20 2.64
CA LEU A 101 -3.23 -20.08 3.02
C LEU A 101 -4.56 -20.08 2.25
N GLY A 102 -5.62 -19.63 2.91
CA GLY A 102 -6.87 -19.15 2.30
C GLY A 102 -6.79 -17.63 2.21
N VAL A 103 -6.33 -17.08 1.09
CA VAL A 103 -6.00 -15.64 1.02
C VAL A 103 -7.26 -14.80 0.93
N ASP A 104 -7.58 -14.02 1.95
CA ASP A 104 -8.70 -13.08 1.98
C ASP A 104 -8.31 -11.69 1.47
N LEU A 105 -7.06 -11.29 1.72
CA LEU A 105 -6.56 -9.95 1.41
C LEU A 105 -5.17 -10.02 0.78
N GLU A 106 -5.02 -9.31 -0.33
CA GLU A 106 -3.75 -9.13 -1.03
C GLU A 106 -3.48 -7.64 -1.23
N ILE A 107 -2.31 -7.17 -0.80
CA ILE A 107 -1.83 -5.79 -1.00
C ILE A 107 -0.60 -5.85 -1.88
N MET A 108 -0.69 -5.25 -3.06
CA MET A 108 0.35 -5.32 -4.08
C MET A 108 0.97 -3.96 -4.30
N PHE A 109 2.28 -3.87 -4.21
CA PHE A 109 3.06 -2.72 -4.66
C PHE A 109 3.68 -3.02 -6.02
N SER A 110 3.59 -2.04 -6.92
CA SER A 110 3.92 -2.22 -8.33
C SER A 110 3.23 -3.44 -8.96
N PRO A 111 1.88 -3.57 -8.86
CA PRO A 111 1.20 -4.71 -9.43
C PRO A 111 1.35 -4.78 -10.95
N PRO A 112 1.38 -5.98 -11.54
CA PRO A 112 1.37 -6.16 -12.98
C PRO A 112 0.08 -5.60 -13.59
N LEU A 113 0.18 -4.83 -14.66
CA LEU A 113 -0.95 -4.21 -15.35
C LEU A 113 -1.97 -5.25 -15.82
N ASN A 114 -1.51 -6.40 -16.27
CA ASN A 114 -2.37 -7.48 -16.74
C ASN A 114 -3.17 -8.15 -15.62
N GLU A 115 -2.75 -8.03 -14.35
CA GLU A 115 -3.49 -8.53 -13.20
C GLU A 115 -4.54 -7.54 -12.72
N ILE A 116 -4.24 -6.24 -12.79
CA ILE A 116 -5.16 -5.18 -12.35
C ILE A 116 -6.21 -4.83 -13.40
N ASP A 117 -5.79 -4.72 -14.66
CA ASP A 117 -6.66 -4.39 -15.79
C ASP A 117 -6.09 -5.02 -17.08
N PRO A 118 -6.42 -6.31 -17.33
CA PRO A 118 -5.97 -7.02 -18.53
C PRO A 118 -6.30 -6.27 -19.82
N GLY A 119 -7.44 -5.56 -19.85
CA GLY A 119 -7.90 -4.82 -21.01
C GLY A 119 -7.13 -3.52 -21.23
N ALA A 120 -6.63 -2.87 -20.18
CA ALA A 120 -5.86 -1.63 -20.29
C ALA A 120 -4.35 -1.83 -20.38
N ALA A 121 -3.81 -2.99 -19.99
CA ALA A 121 -2.38 -3.23 -19.95
C ALA A 121 -1.66 -2.82 -21.24
N GLN A 122 -2.13 -3.31 -22.40
CA GLN A 122 -1.53 -2.96 -23.68
C GLN A 122 -1.67 -1.47 -24.03
N ARG A 123 -2.79 -0.83 -23.65
CA ARG A 123 -2.99 0.61 -23.88
C ARG A 123 -2.02 1.44 -23.06
N VAL A 124 -1.79 1.07 -21.80
CA VAL A 124 -0.86 1.76 -20.91
C VAL A 124 0.58 1.58 -21.41
N ILE A 125 0.97 0.36 -21.77
CA ILE A 125 2.29 0.07 -22.35
C ILE A 125 2.53 0.88 -23.63
N ASN A 126 1.57 0.88 -24.55
CA ASN A 126 1.68 1.65 -25.80
C ASN A 126 1.82 3.16 -25.52
N ARG A 127 1.09 3.69 -24.54
CA ARG A 127 1.19 5.11 -24.13
C ARG A 127 2.56 5.46 -23.57
N ARG A 128 3.15 4.57 -22.76
CA ARG A 128 4.53 4.74 -22.23
C ARG A 128 5.54 4.80 -23.37
N ILE A 129 5.47 3.85 -24.30
CA ILE A 129 6.34 3.80 -25.48
C ILE A 129 6.23 5.09 -26.31
N GLN A 130 5.01 5.58 -26.54
CA GLN A 130 4.78 6.85 -27.27
C GLN A 130 5.43 8.06 -26.59
N ARG A 131 5.66 7.99 -25.27
CA ARG A 131 6.31 9.03 -24.48
C ARG A 131 7.83 8.84 -24.35
N GLY A 132 8.40 7.79 -24.94
CA GLY A 132 9.81 7.44 -24.75
C GLY A 132 10.10 6.83 -23.37
N GLU A 133 9.06 6.46 -22.61
CA GLU A 133 9.21 5.75 -21.34
C GLU A 133 9.45 4.25 -21.60
N PRO A 134 10.18 3.55 -20.73
CA PRO A 134 10.33 2.11 -20.82
C PRO A 134 8.97 1.39 -20.82
N ALA A 135 8.85 0.38 -21.69
CA ALA A 135 7.70 -0.51 -21.71
C ALA A 135 7.73 -1.42 -20.47
N SER A 136 7.29 -0.88 -19.32
CA SER A 136 7.14 -1.67 -18.11
C SER A 136 5.72 -2.26 -18.02
N PRO A 137 5.57 -3.57 -17.77
CA PRO A 137 4.28 -4.20 -17.54
C PRO A 137 3.72 -3.88 -16.15
N PHE A 138 4.44 -3.14 -15.31
CA PHE A 138 4.04 -2.85 -13.93
C PHE A 138 3.45 -1.45 -13.79
N THR A 139 2.51 -1.31 -12.86
CA THR A 139 2.09 0.01 -12.40
C THR A 139 3.14 0.60 -11.44
N SER A 140 3.14 1.91 -11.27
CA SER A 140 3.95 2.58 -10.24
C SER A 140 3.20 2.75 -8.91
N GLY A 141 2.05 2.07 -8.76
CA GLY A 141 1.13 2.30 -7.65
C GLY A 141 1.01 1.13 -6.71
N MET A 142 -0.07 1.15 -5.95
CA MET A 142 -0.48 0.05 -5.07
C MET A 142 -1.93 -0.32 -5.37
N THR A 143 -2.26 -1.59 -5.20
CA THR A 143 -3.64 -2.09 -5.25
C THR A 143 -3.91 -2.97 -4.04
N VAL A 144 -5.14 -2.90 -3.53
CA VAL A 144 -5.67 -3.84 -2.53
C VAL A 144 -6.73 -4.70 -3.21
N LEU A 145 -6.62 -6.01 -3.05
CA LEU A 145 -7.55 -7.01 -3.55
C LEU A 145 -8.12 -7.79 -2.37
N ARG A 146 -9.45 -7.84 -2.28
CA ARG A 146 -10.18 -8.74 -1.38
C ARG A 146 -10.66 -9.95 -2.15
N HIS A 147 -10.52 -11.13 -1.58
CA HIS A 147 -10.98 -12.39 -2.14
C HIS A 147 -12.07 -12.98 -1.24
N GLU A 148 -13.26 -13.19 -1.79
CA GLU A 148 -14.38 -13.76 -1.06
C GLU A 148 -15.19 -14.67 -1.98
N ASN A 149 -15.35 -15.94 -1.61
CA ASN A 149 -16.14 -16.91 -2.37
C ASN A 149 -15.76 -16.99 -3.87
N GLY A 150 -14.46 -16.89 -4.17
CA GLY A 150 -13.93 -16.87 -5.53
C GLY A 150 -14.11 -15.55 -6.30
N VAL A 151 -14.73 -14.54 -5.68
CA VAL A 151 -14.86 -13.19 -6.23
C VAL A 151 -13.68 -12.33 -5.76
N MET A 152 -13.07 -11.62 -6.70
CA MET A 152 -12.03 -10.63 -6.41
C MET A 152 -12.62 -9.23 -6.50
N THR A 153 -12.49 -8.46 -5.43
CA THR A 153 -12.91 -7.05 -5.37
C THR A 153 -11.71 -6.15 -5.14
N ARG A 154 -11.62 -5.07 -5.92
CA ARG A 154 -10.54 -4.09 -5.78
C ARG A 154 -10.95 -2.96 -4.84
N HIS A 155 -10.06 -2.60 -3.93
CA HIS A 155 -10.20 -1.48 -3.01
C HIS A 155 -9.04 -0.50 -3.13
N SER A 156 -9.27 0.76 -2.73
CA SER A 156 -8.17 1.68 -2.47
C SER A 156 -7.54 1.37 -1.11
N HIS A 157 -6.30 1.79 -0.91
CA HIS A 157 -5.66 1.65 0.41
C HIS A 157 -6.40 2.43 1.50
N ALA A 158 -7.05 3.54 1.15
CA ALA A 158 -7.84 4.33 2.09
C ALA A 158 -9.09 3.58 2.56
N ASP A 159 -9.73 2.79 1.68
CA ASP A 159 -10.93 2.01 2.04
C ASP A 159 -10.64 0.94 3.11
N VAL A 160 -9.37 0.52 3.21
CA VAL A 160 -8.89 -0.49 4.17
C VAL A 160 -8.02 0.10 5.29
N GLY A 161 -7.89 1.43 5.35
CA GLY A 161 -7.00 2.11 6.29
C GLY A 161 -5.52 1.72 6.18
N PHE A 162 -5.10 1.24 5.00
CA PHE A 162 -3.74 0.80 4.76
C PHE A 162 -2.79 1.98 4.53
N MET A 163 -1.65 1.92 5.21
CA MET A 163 -0.53 2.85 5.09
C MET A 163 0.76 2.07 5.29
N ALA A 164 1.81 2.43 4.54
CA ALA A 164 3.15 1.87 4.70
C ALA A 164 4.21 2.99 4.72
N SER A 165 5.32 2.73 5.42
CA SER A 165 6.49 3.60 5.56
C SER A 165 7.78 2.76 5.59
N PRO A 166 8.93 3.26 5.13
CA PRO A 166 9.10 4.52 4.40
C PRO A 166 8.55 4.45 2.96
N THR A 167 8.44 5.61 2.32
CA THR A 167 8.06 5.73 0.89
C THR A 167 9.27 5.76 -0.05
N TYR A 168 10.49 5.67 0.49
CA TYR A 168 11.75 5.63 -0.25
C TYR A 168 12.39 4.23 -0.15
N ALA A 169 13.56 4.06 -0.77
CA ALA A 169 14.25 2.77 -0.79
C ALA A 169 14.72 2.36 0.62
N ALA A 170 14.28 1.20 1.09
CA ALA A 170 14.65 0.66 2.39
C ALA A 170 14.67 -0.87 2.36
N GLU A 171 15.39 -1.47 3.30
CA GLU A 171 15.38 -2.94 3.51
C GLU A 171 14.14 -3.40 4.26
N TRP A 172 13.58 -2.53 5.09
CA TRP A 172 12.45 -2.82 5.94
C TRP A 172 11.42 -1.72 5.82
N PHE A 173 10.17 -2.17 5.90
CA PHE A 173 8.98 -1.33 5.87
C PHE A 173 8.11 -1.72 7.04
N GLU A 174 7.29 -0.77 7.45
CA GLU A 174 6.20 -0.99 8.37
C GLU A 174 4.91 -0.51 7.74
N ALA A 175 3.82 -1.09 8.19
CA ALA A 175 2.51 -0.80 7.70
C ALA A 175 1.45 -1.05 8.75
N LYS A 176 0.28 -0.48 8.49
CA LYS A 176 -0.92 -0.70 9.30
C LYS A 176 -2.12 -1.03 8.44
N LEU A 177 -3.09 -1.70 9.04
CA LEU A 177 -4.40 -2.03 8.47
C LEU A 177 -5.49 -1.72 9.51
N ASP A 178 -6.56 -1.05 9.09
CA ASP A 178 -7.69 -0.73 9.97
C ASP A 178 -8.60 -1.94 10.11
N ARG A 179 -8.82 -2.38 11.36
CA ARG A 179 -9.70 -3.53 11.66
C ARG A 179 -11.17 -3.23 11.45
N HIS A 180 -11.54 -1.95 11.47
CA HIS A 180 -12.92 -1.48 11.33
C HIS A 180 -13.25 -1.03 9.91
N ALA A 181 -12.33 -1.20 8.96
CA ALA A 181 -12.53 -0.86 7.57
C ALA A 181 -13.76 -1.59 7.00
N PRO A 182 -14.82 -0.89 6.55
CA PRO A 182 -16.00 -1.55 5.99
C PRO A 182 -15.71 -2.43 4.78
N ALA A 183 -14.67 -2.07 4.00
CA ALA A 183 -14.19 -2.87 2.87
C ALA A 183 -13.68 -4.26 3.27
N LEU A 184 -13.31 -4.45 4.54
CA LEU A 184 -12.81 -5.71 5.10
C LEU A 184 -13.82 -6.39 6.02
N ALA A 185 -15.07 -5.90 6.10
CA ALA A 185 -16.09 -6.55 6.93
C ALA A 185 -16.29 -8.01 6.52
N GLY A 186 -16.27 -8.92 7.49
CA GLY A 186 -16.43 -10.36 7.28
C GLY A 186 -15.18 -11.13 6.82
N THR A 187 -14.00 -10.50 6.71
CA THR A 187 -12.75 -11.22 6.41
C THR A 187 -12.12 -11.90 7.64
N GLY A 188 -12.69 -11.73 8.83
CA GLY A 188 -12.12 -12.22 10.08
C GLY A 188 -11.28 -11.19 10.85
N LEU A 189 -10.94 -10.06 10.21
CA LEU A 189 -10.21 -8.97 10.87
C LEU A 189 -11.04 -8.25 11.96
N ASP A 190 -12.36 -8.30 11.82
CA ASP A 190 -13.39 -7.71 12.68
C ASP A 190 -13.77 -8.57 13.89
N ARG A 191 -13.03 -9.66 14.16
CA ARG A 191 -13.22 -10.55 15.31
C ARG A 191 -11.89 -10.89 16.00
N ALA A 192 -11.97 -11.38 17.22
CA ALA A 192 -10.81 -12.00 17.87
C ALA A 192 -10.47 -13.34 17.21
N GLY A 193 -9.19 -13.70 17.16
CA GLY A 193 -8.77 -14.93 16.50
C GLY A 193 -7.28 -15.01 16.19
N SER A 194 -6.95 -15.92 15.28
CA SER A 194 -5.65 -16.06 14.65
C SER A 194 -5.77 -15.62 13.21
N ALA A 195 -4.67 -15.11 12.65
CA ALA A 195 -4.53 -14.79 11.24
C ALA A 195 -3.09 -15.06 10.82
N ARG A 196 -2.90 -15.24 9.51
CA ARG A 196 -1.60 -15.57 8.92
C ARG A 196 -1.28 -14.60 7.80
N GLY A 197 0.00 -14.32 7.63
CA GLY A 197 0.48 -13.52 6.52
C GLY A 197 1.77 -14.03 5.94
N ILE A 198 2.02 -13.66 4.69
CA ILE A 198 3.27 -13.92 4.00
C ILE A 198 3.61 -12.75 3.08
N VAL A 199 4.91 -12.47 2.97
CA VAL A 199 5.45 -11.49 2.01
C VAL A 199 5.92 -12.27 0.80
N LEU A 200 5.44 -11.93 -0.40
CA LEU A 200 5.88 -12.53 -1.66
C LEU A 200 6.48 -11.46 -2.55
N ILE A 201 7.57 -11.79 -3.24
CA ILE A 201 8.09 -11.01 -4.36
C ILE A 201 7.82 -11.79 -5.62
N THR A 202 7.04 -11.22 -6.54
CA THR A 202 6.75 -11.84 -7.84
C THR A 202 7.40 -11.08 -8.99
N ASP A 203 7.92 -11.81 -9.96
CA ASP A 203 8.48 -11.24 -11.19
C ASP A 203 7.37 -10.74 -12.16
N GLY A 204 7.78 -10.21 -13.32
CA GLY A 204 6.86 -9.68 -14.34
C GLY A 204 6.03 -10.73 -15.07
N HIS A 205 6.26 -12.00 -14.78
CA HIS A 205 5.47 -13.13 -15.28
C HIS A 205 4.55 -13.72 -14.20
N GLY A 206 4.55 -13.15 -12.99
CA GLY A 206 3.79 -13.65 -11.85
C GLY A 206 4.45 -14.82 -11.13
N GLY A 207 5.69 -15.19 -11.49
CA GLY A 207 6.45 -16.22 -10.79
C GLY A 207 6.94 -15.71 -9.44
N VAL A 208 6.86 -16.55 -8.40
CA VAL A 208 7.40 -16.21 -7.06
C VAL A 208 8.92 -16.25 -7.11
N ALA A 209 9.55 -15.08 -7.01
CA ALA A 209 11.00 -14.92 -6.98
C ALA A 209 11.55 -15.12 -5.56
N ARG A 210 10.90 -14.53 -4.55
CA ARG A 210 11.27 -14.59 -3.13
C ARG A 210 10.02 -14.60 -2.25
N TYR A 211 10.13 -15.12 -1.03
CA TYR A 211 9.06 -15.10 -0.05
C TYR A 211 9.62 -15.15 1.39
N SER A 212 8.86 -14.64 2.34
CA SER A 212 9.15 -14.81 3.77
C SER A 212 8.61 -16.15 4.29
N ASP A 213 9.07 -16.59 5.46
CA ASP A 213 8.30 -17.57 6.24
C ASP A 213 6.90 -17.00 6.55
N PRO A 214 5.85 -17.84 6.62
CA PRO A 214 4.55 -17.40 7.10
C PRO A 214 4.65 -16.90 8.54
N PHE A 215 4.06 -15.74 8.81
CA PHE A 215 3.91 -15.23 10.17
C PHE A 215 2.48 -15.41 10.64
N VAL A 216 2.32 -15.77 11.92
CA VAL A 216 1.03 -15.92 12.58
C VAL A 216 0.88 -14.79 13.58
N PHE A 217 -0.31 -14.19 13.65
CA PHE A 217 -0.61 -13.15 14.61
C PHE A 217 -1.99 -13.34 15.25
N VAL A 218 -2.11 -12.89 16.49
CA VAL A 218 -3.34 -12.98 17.27
C VAL A 218 -4.06 -11.65 17.20
N LEU A 219 -5.33 -11.71 16.80
CA LEU A 219 -6.26 -10.59 16.84
C LEU A 219 -6.95 -10.57 18.20
N PRO A 220 -6.79 -9.51 19.02
CA PRO A 220 -7.56 -9.37 20.25
C PRO A 220 -9.03 -9.06 19.93
N GLU A 221 -9.87 -9.01 20.97
CA GLU A 221 -11.24 -8.52 20.85
C GLU A 221 -11.26 -7.14 20.16
N PRO A 222 -12.09 -6.96 19.11
CA PRO A 222 -12.18 -5.70 18.39
C PRO A 222 -12.74 -4.61 19.31
N GLY A 223 -12.23 -3.40 19.12
CA GLY A 223 -12.72 -2.21 19.80
C GLY A 223 -14.08 -1.79 19.30
N VAL A 224 -14.65 -0.76 19.93
CA VAL A 224 -15.75 -0.01 19.31
C VAL A 224 -15.14 0.89 18.24
N ALA A 225 -15.55 0.69 17.00
CA ALA A 225 -15.14 1.53 15.87
C ALA A 225 -15.24 3.01 16.25
N ARG A 226 -14.09 3.69 16.26
CA ARG A 226 -14.04 5.12 16.57
C ARG A 226 -14.28 5.87 15.26
N PRO A 227 -15.20 6.85 15.24
CA PRO A 227 -15.23 7.77 14.12
C PRO A 227 -13.83 8.39 13.98
N ALA A 228 -13.36 8.61 12.76
CA ALA A 228 -12.17 9.41 12.53
C ALA A 228 -12.45 10.84 13.01
N THR A 229 -12.21 11.11 14.30
CA THR A 229 -12.55 12.38 14.95
C THR A 229 -11.42 13.40 14.90
N ALA A 230 -10.28 13.07 14.29
CA ALA A 230 -9.24 14.05 14.09
C ALA A 230 -9.68 15.02 12.98
N GLY A 231 -10.36 16.09 13.38
CA GLY A 231 -10.56 17.25 12.53
C GLY A 231 -9.21 17.86 12.13
N VAL A 232 -9.19 18.62 11.04
CA VAL A 232 -8.01 19.44 10.72
C VAL A 232 -7.80 20.39 11.91
N PRO A 233 -6.61 20.41 12.54
CA PRO A 233 -6.34 21.31 13.65
C PRO A 233 -6.66 22.76 13.30
N ASP A 234 -7.04 23.58 14.28
CA ASP A 234 -7.19 25.01 14.03
C ASP A 234 -5.85 25.64 13.62
N GLN A 235 -5.91 26.69 12.80
CA GLN A 235 -4.72 27.44 12.41
C GLN A 235 -4.36 28.41 13.52
N PRO A 236 -3.14 28.33 14.09
CA PRO A 236 -2.71 29.30 15.10
C PRO A 236 -2.67 30.72 14.54
N GLU A 237 -2.93 31.70 15.40
CA GLU A 237 -2.87 33.11 15.03
C GLU A 237 -1.46 33.51 14.55
N GLY A 238 -1.39 34.27 13.47
CA GLY A 238 -0.12 34.75 12.91
C GLY A 238 0.68 33.71 12.11
N THR A 239 0.14 32.52 11.88
CA THR A 239 0.77 31.48 11.03
C THR A 239 0.10 31.39 9.66
N ILE A 240 0.80 30.77 8.71
CA ILE A 240 0.24 30.38 7.41
C ILE A 240 0.04 28.86 7.34
N ARG A 241 -0.99 28.42 6.62
CA ARG A 241 -1.28 27.03 6.32
C ARG A 241 -0.92 26.72 4.87
N VAL A 242 0.06 25.84 4.69
CA VAL A 242 0.50 25.37 3.37
C VAL A 242 -0.05 23.97 3.12
N LEU A 243 -0.67 23.77 1.96
CA LEU A 243 -1.13 22.47 1.47
C LEU A 243 -0.33 22.10 0.22
N SER A 244 0.50 21.06 0.32
CA SER A 244 1.13 20.43 -0.84
C SER A 244 0.34 19.21 -1.24
N MET A 245 -0.09 19.12 -2.50
CA MET A 245 -0.83 17.96 -3.00
C MET A 245 -0.37 17.56 -4.41
N ASN A 246 -0.23 16.26 -4.61
CA ASN A 246 -0.11 15.67 -5.94
C ASN A 246 -1.50 15.52 -6.56
N VAL A 247 -1.71 16.08 -7.75
CA VAL A 247 -3.00 16.09 -8.45
C VAL A 247 -3.09 15.08 -9.58
N LEU A 248 -2.17 14.12 -9.64
CA LEU A 248 -2.21 12.97 -10.54
C LEU A 248 -2.47 13.38 -12.00
N ARG A 249 -1.71 14.36 -12.52
CA ARG A 249 -1.80 14.87 -13.90
C ARG A 249 -3.15 15.51 -14.20
N GLY A 250 -3.47 16.56 -13.45
CA GLY A 250 -4.68 17.36 -13.70
C GLY A 250 -5.99 16.65 -13.38
N LYS A 251 -5.97 15.58 -12.57
CA LYS A 251 -7.17 14.87 -12.11
C LYS A 251 -8.26 15.77 -11.52
N PRO A 252 -7.99 16.93 -10.88
CA PRO A 252 -9.02 17.87 -10.47
C PRO A 252 -9.96 18.32 -11.60
N ILE A 253 -9.48 18.40 -12.84
CA ILE A 253 -10.33 18.77 -14.00
C ILE A 253 -11.39 17.70 -14.26
N ALA A 254 -11.00 16.43 -14.23
CA ALA A 254 -11.88 15.30 -14.50
C ALA A 254 -12.76 14.91 -13.29
N GLU A 255 -12.20 15.01 -12.09
CA GLU A 255 -12.83 14.61 -10.83
C GLU A 255 -12.66 15.74 -9.79
N PRO A 256 -13.40 16.86 -9.90
CA PRO A 256 -13.17 18.05 -9.08
C PRO A 256 -13.57 17.87 -7.60
N ALA A 257 -14.64 17.13 -7.33
CA ALA A 257 -15.28 17.11 -6.02
C ALA A 257 -14.36 16.62 -4.86
N PRO A 258 -13.55 15.55 -5.02
CA PRO A 258 -12.64 15.11 -3.96
C PRO A 258 -11.60 16.17 -3.56
N PHE A 259 -11.00 16.85 -4.54
CA PHE A 259 -9.97 17.87 -4.29
C PHE A 259 -10.58 19.13 -3.68
N ALA A 260 -11.72 19.58 -4.21
CA ALA A 260 -12.43 20.74 -3.68
C ALA A 260 -12.86 20.53 -2.22
N ARG A 261 -13.37 19.33 -1.88
CA ARG A 261 -13.70 18.95 -0.51
C ARG A 261 -12.50 19.02 0.43
N LEU A 262 -11.34 18.54 -0.02
CA LEU A 262 -10.11 18.57 0.77
C LEU A 262 -9.65 20.01 1.04
N ILE A 263 -9.60 20.85 -0.01
CA ILE A 263 -9.18 22.25 0.10
C ILE A 263 -10.13 23.02 1.01
N ALA A 264 -11.45 22.82 0.85
CA ALA A 264 -12.46 23.45 1.68
C ALA A 264 -12.37 23.04 3.16
N ALA A 265 -12.03 21.77 3.44
CA ALA A 265 -11.86 21.28 4.81
C ALA A 265 -10.57 21.83 5.46
N ILE A 266 -9.47 21.87 4.69
CA ILE A 266 -8.16 22.32 5.20
C ILE A 266 -8.10 23.84 5.35
N ARG A 267 -8.77 24.59 4.46
CA ARG A 267 -8.70 26.06 4.35
C ARG A 267 -7.24 26.56 4.32
N PRO A 268 -6.42 26.13 3.34
CA PRO A 268 -5.04 26.58 3.24
C PRO A 268 -4.93 28.04 2.77
N ASP A 269 -3.86 28.72 3.18
CA ASP A 269 -3.48 30.03 2.63
C ASP A 269 -2.62 29.89 1.37
N VAL A 270 -1.83 28.82 1.28
CA VAL A 270 -0.96 28.51 0.14
C VAL A 270 -1.21 27.08 -0.32
N ILE A 271 -1.41 26.89 -1.63
CA ILE A 271 -1.58 25.57 -2.23
C ILE A 271 -0.44 25.33 -3.22
N LEU A 272 0.24 24.19 -3.07
CA LEU A 272 1.29 23.72 -3.96
C LEU A 272 0.78 22.48 -4.69
N PHE A 273 0.55 22.59 -5.99
CA PHE A 273 0.13 21.47 -6.83
C PHE A 273 1.35 20.78 -7.47
N GLN A 274 1.41 19.45 -7.34
CA GLN A 274 2.42 18.59 -7.99
C GLN A 274 1.75 17.74 -9.07
N GLU A 275 2.48 17.40 -10.13
CA GLU A 275 1.92 16.74 -11.33
C GLU A 275 0.73 17.51 -11.91
N ALA A 276 0.83 18.84 -11.99
CA ALA A 276 -0.18 19.71 -12.59
C ALA A 276 0.05 19.95 -14.09
N ASP A 277 0.85 19.11 -14.75
CA ASP A 277 1.35 19.30 -16.12
C ASP A 277 0.23 19.48 -17.17
N ASP A 278 -0.97 18.96 -16.89
CA ASP A 278 -2.15 19.06 -17.75
C ASP A 278 -3.04 20.28 -17.39
N MET A 279 -2.62 21.13 -16.45
CA MET A 279 -3.34 22.32 -16.00
C MET A 279 -2.54 23.59 -16.31
N THR A 280 -3.07 24.47 -17.16
CA THR A 280 -2.54 25.84 -17.28
C THR A 280 -2.95 26.67 -16.07
N THR A 281 -2.24 27.77 -15.81
CA THR A 281 -2.60 28.75 -14.77
C THR A 281 -4.06 29.18 -14.88
N GLU A 282 -4.53 29.49 -16.10
CA GLU A 282 -5.92 29.92 -16.32
C GLU A 282 -6.93 28.79 -16.01
N SER A 283 -6.59 27.55 -16.38
CA SER A 283 -7.45 26.40 -16.08
C SER A 283 -7.54 26.12 -14.58
N LEU A 284 -6.44 26.32 -13.86
CA LEU A 284 -6.36 26.14 -12.42
C LEU A 284 -7.10 27.25 -11.66
N GLU A 285 -6.96 28.50 -12.11
CA GLU A 285 -7.72 29.65 -11.62
C GLU A 285 -9.23 29.43 -11.77
N ALA A 286 -9.66 29.03 -12.96
CA ALA A 286 -11.05 28.74 -13.26
C ALA A 286 -11.57 27.58 -12.39
N TRP A 287 -10.75 26.55 -12.20
CA TRP A 287 -11.07 25.40 -11.35
C TRP A 287 -11.25 25.81 -9.88
N LEU A 288 -10.29 26.53 -9.30
CA LEU A 288 -10.39 26.99 -7.89
C LEU A 288 -11.59 27.90 -7.69
N SER A 289 -11.81 28.85 -8.60
CA SER A 289 -12.96 29.77 -8.53
C SER A 289 -14.29 29.03 -8.62
N GLY A 290 -14.38 28.00 -9.47
CA GLY A 290 -15.60 27.24 -9.72
C GLY A 290 -15.94 26.23 -8.62
N TYR A 291 -14.95 25.56 -8.03
CA TYR A 291 -15.17 24.42 -7.13
C TYR A 291 -14.82 24.68 -5.67
N VAL A 292 -13.86 25.57 -5.38
CA VAL A 292 -13.48 25.93 -4.00
C VAL A 292 -14.19 27.22 -3.57
N GLY A 293 -14.54 28.08 -4.53
CA GLY A 293 -15.21 29.36 -4.32
C GLY A 293 -14.27 30.55 -4.50
N PRO A 294 -14.78 31.79 -4.36
CA PRO A 294 -13.93 32.96 -4.44
C PRO A 294 -12.92 32.92 -3.30
N LEU A 295 -11.66 32.65 -3.63
CA LEU A 295 -10.59 32.73 -2.67
C LEU A 295 -10.45 34.20 -2.23
N PRO A 296 -10.55 34.53 -0.93
CA PRO A 296 -10.44 35.91 -0.47
C PRO A 296 -9.00 36.43 -0.69
N GLY A 297 -8.87 37.71 -1.05
CA GLY A 297 -7.57 38.38 -1.21
C GLY A 297 -7.03 38.43 -2.64
N LYS A 298 -5.76 38.82 -2.77
CA LYS A 298 -5.01 38.78 -4.04
C LYS A 298 -4.35 37.41 -4.16
N HIS A 299 -4.48 36.80 -5.32
CA HIS A 299 -3.82 35.53 -5.65
C HIS A 299 -2.62 35.84 -6.53
N GLU A 300 -1.47 35.29 -6.14
CA GLU A 300 -0.25 35.33 -6.95
C GLU A 300 0.06 33.90 -7.37
N TRP A 301 0.27 33.72 -8.67
CA TRP A 301 0.56 32.43 -9.27
C TRP A 301 2.00 32.40 -9.74
N ALA A 302 2.68 31.31 -9.42
CA ALA A 302 4.03 31.06 -9.87
C ALA A 302 4.10 29.66 -10.45
N GLU A 303 4.56 29.56 -11.69
CA GLU A 303 4.93 28.30 -12.32
C GLU A 303 6.44 28.10 -12.15
N SER A 304 6.83 26.93 -11.66
CA SER A 304 8.23 26.53 -11.57
C SER A 304 8.42 25.27 -12.40
N VAL A 305 9.09 25.40 -13.53
CA VAL A 305 9.53 24.26 -14.34
C VAL A 305 10.87 23.80 -13.78
N GLN A 306 10.92 22.56 -13.26
CA GLN A 306 12.17 21.90 -12.87
C GLN A 306 12.76 21.09 -14.03
#